data_AF-A0A946JFG9-F1
#
_entry.id   AF-A0A946JFG9-F1
#
_cell.length_a   1.000
_cell.length_b   1.000
_cell.length_c   1.000
_cell.angle_alpha   90.00
_cell.angle_beta   90.00
_cell.angle_gamma   90.00
#
_symmetry.space_group_name_H-M   'P 1'
#
loop_
_entity.id
_entity.type
_entity.pdbx_description
1 polymer ?
#
loop_
_entity_poly.entity_id
_entity_poly.type
_entity_poly.pdbx_seq_one_letter_code
_entity_poly.pdbx_strand_id
1 'polypeptide(L)'
;MNKHLLITLITLFSFQSLFAQLPNGSIAPNFELTDLNSVTHKLYEDYTDLGYTVFIDFSAVWCGPCWSYHTSHALKDVYENHGPLGHPGVNASTTNDVMVFFIEGDENSETCLGGTGCGTQGDWITGTPYPIICTDANSGFGNPASIASTWAISGWPTVYQVCPDRTLQSIGQAQSLYSLVNACLPPPSFNDDARSFMNSSASSGCSSIEPVITIQNYGLNNLTEVTIDVSVNGSPLPSMLFDEYWDNNTNQYEPLNLTSLDMKDVVLNPITDLVNGDVITIDVSMPNATVDSDPLNNQLISFVVDLGFNNAYWDGDLSITVSGSTNTN
;
A
#
# COMPACT_ATOMS: atom_id res chain seq x y z
N MET A 1 36.55 -23.44 33.77
CA MET A 1 36.46 -22.42 32.69
C MET A 1 35.24 -22.74 31.85
N ASN A 2 34.33 -21.77 31.77
CA ASN A 2 32.91 -21.92 31.46
C ASN A 2 32.64 -22.23 29.98
N LYS A 3 31.98 -23.36 29.70
CA LYS A 3 31.49 -23.75 28.36
C LYS A 3 30.06 -23.28 28.06
N HIS A 4 29.45 -22.49 28.94
CA HIS A 4 28.06 -22.02 28.80
C HIS A 4 27.93 -20.60 28.21
N LEU A 5 29.01 -20.00 27.69
CA LEU A 5 28.99 -18.60 27.23
C LEU A 5 28.80 -18.41 25.72
N LEU A 6 28.63 -19.48 24.92
CA LEU A 6 28.58 -19.37 23.46
C LEU A 6 27.19 -19.64 22.82
N ILE A 7 26.19 -20.07 23.59
CA ILE A 7 24.83 -20.33 23.07
C ILE A 7 23.89 -19.14 23.30
N THR A 8 24.27 -18.18 24.15
CA THR A 8 23.40 -17.05 24.52
C THR A 8 23.50 -15.82 23.59
N LEU A 9 24.34 -15.86 22.54
CA LEU A 9 24.59 -14.68 21.68
C LEU A 9 23.85 -14.71 20.33
N ILE A 10 23.13 -15.79 19.99
CA ILE A 10 22.40 -15.91 18.71
C ILE A 10 20.90 -15.57 18.86
N THR A 11 20.36 -15.55 20.08
CA THR A 11 18.94 -15.26 20.32
C THR A 11 18.63 -13.77 20.52
N LEU A 12 19.60 -12.87 20.34
CA LEU A 12 19.45 -11.42 20.54
C LEU A 12 19.45 -10.60 19.23
N PHE A 13 19.20 -11.24 18.08
CA PHE A 13 19.20 -10.59 16.77
C PHE A 13 17.89 -10.72 15.99
N SER A 14 16.80 -11.10 16.64
CA SER A 14 15.52 -11.39 15.97
C SER A 14 14.38 -10.55 16.53
N PHE A 15 14.51 -9.22 16.54
CA PHE A 15 13.40 -8.26 16.49
C PHE A 15 13.95 -6.90 15.98
N GLN A 16 14.48 -6.88 14.76
CA GLN A 16 14.40 -5.64 13.97
C GLN A 16 12.99 -5.68 13.38
N SER A 17 12.06 -4.92 13.98
CA SER A 17 10.83 -4.59 13.27
C SER A 17 11.26 -3.83 12.02
N LEU A 18 11.33 -4.51 10.88
CA LEU A 18 11.31 -3.83 9.61
C LEU A 18 9.95 -3.13 9.58
N PHE A 19 9.94 -1.82 9.79
CA PHE A 19 8.78 -1.02 9.40
C PHE A 19 8.71 -1.14 7.88
N ALA A 20 7.90 -2.08 7.40
CA ALA A 20 7.56 -2.14 6.00
C ALA A 20 6.85 -0.82 5.67
N GLN A 21 7.20 -0.24 4.53
CA GLN A 21 6.38 0.80 3.90
C GLN A 21 4.93 0.29 3.80
N LEU A 22 3.96 1.20 3.75
CA LEU A 22 2.57 0.79 3.61
C LEU A 22 2.43 -0.11 2.37
N PRO A 23 1.77 -1.28 2.50
CA PRO A 23 1.60 -2.19 1.36
C PRO A 23 0.88 -1.51 0.21
N ASN A 24 1.30 -1.78 -1.02
CA ASN A 24 0.57 -1.35 -2.21
C ASN A 24 -0.88 -1.84 -2.15
N GLY A 25 -1.83 -0.97 -2.51
CA GLY A 25 -3.26 -1.24 -2.42
C GLY A 25 -3.88 -0.95 -1.06
N SER A 26 -3.10 -0.48 -0.07
CA SER A 26 -3.64 0.01 1.21
C SER A 26 -4.29 1.38 1.04
N ILE A 27 -5.26 1.71 1.91
CA ILE A 27 -5.78 3.08 2.01
C ILE A 27 -4.68 4.03 2.51
N ALA A 28 -4.42 5.09 1.76
CA ALA A 28 -3.51 6.17 2.11
C ALA A 28 -3.96 6.85 3.40
N PRO A 29 -3.14 6.97 4.45
CA PRO A 29 -3.54 7.70 5.64
C PRO A 29 -3.90 9.16 5.30
N ASN A 30 -5.08 9.62 5.70
CA ASN A 30 -5.44 11.02 5.47
C ASN A 30 -4.49 11.95 6.25
N PHE A 31 -4.27 13.16 5.74
CA PHE A 31 -3.52 14.19 6.42
C PHE A 31 -4.20 15.55 6.27
N GLU A 32 -3.91 16.43 7.23
CA GLU A 32 -4.14 17.87 7.15
C GLU A 32 -2.80 18.54 7.49
N LEU A 33 -2.10 19.07 6.48
CA LEU A 33 -0.74 19.60 6.60
C LEU A 33 -0.66 21.00 6.00
N THR A 34 0.22 21.84 6.54
CA THR A 34 0.43 23.22 6.10
C THR A 34 1.77 23.36 5.40
N ASP A 35 1.78 23.94 4.21
CA ASP A 35 3.00 24.14 3.42
C ASP A 35 3.81 25.39 3.84
N LEU A 36 4.98 25.58 3.23
CA LEU A 36 5.83 26.76 3.47
C LEU A 36 5.16 28.10 3.10
N ASN A 37 4.10 28.09 2.29
CA ASN A 37 3.31 29.27 1.95
C ASN A 37 2.13 29.49 2.91
N SER A 38 2.05 28.72 4.00
CA SER A 38 0.94 28.75 4.97
C SER A 38 -0.42 28.35 4.40
N VAL A 39 -0.43 27.52 3.35
CA VAL A 39 -1.64 26.90 2.80
C VAL A 39 -1.84 25.54 3.46
N THR A 40 -3.02 25.30 4.01
CA THR A 40 -3.40 23.99 4.56
C THR A 40 -3.99 23.11 3.47
N HIS A 41 -3.59 21.84 3.47
CA HIS A 41 -3.91 20.83 2.47
C HIS A 41 -4.48 19.59 3.15
N LYS A 42 -5.63 19.13 2.66
CA LYS A 42 -6.27 17.88 3.09
C LYS A 42 -6.22 16.87 1.96
N LEU A 43 -5.57 15.72 2.18
CA LEU A 43 -5.30 14.75 1.11
C LEU A 43 -6.58 14.33 0.39
N TYR A 44 -7.63 14.02 1.16
CA TYR A 44 -8.86 13.53 0.56
C TYR A 44 -9.72 14.64 -0.02
N GLU A 45 -10.12 15.58 0.83
CA GLU A 45 -11.12 16.59 0.51
C GLU A 45 -10.65 17.57 -0.56
N ASP A 46 -9.36 17.93 -0.57
CA ASP A 46 -8.82 18.89 -1.53
C ASP A 46 -8.32 18.22 -2.82
N TYR A 47 -8.15 16.88 -2.84
CA TYR A 47 -7.51 16.19 -3.98
C TYR A 47 -8.18 14.88 -4.40
N THR A 48 -8.09 13.79 -3.63
CA THR A 48 -8.54 12.47 -4.13
C THR A 48 -10.04 12.45 -4.41
N ASP A 49 -10.83 13.11 -3.57
CA ASP A 49 -12.29 13.20 -3.74
C ASP A 49 -12.67 14.08 -4.97
N LEU A 50 -11.74 14.93 -5.42
CA LEU A 50 -11.88 15.73 -6.65
C LEU A 50 -11.31 15.02 -7.89
N GLY A 51 -10.84 13.78 -7.76
CA GLY A 51 -10.31 12.98 -8.87
C GLY A 51 -8.82 13.17 -9.17
N TYR A 52 -8.08 13.85 -8.29
CA TYR A 52 -6.63 13.99 -8.47
C TYR A 52 -5.89 12.72 -8.07
N THR A 53 -4.89 12.36 -8.88
CA THR A 53 -3.81 11.46 -8.44
C THR A 53 -2.77 12.28 -7.69
N VAL A 54 -2.40 11.89 -6.49
CA VAL A 54 -1.46 12.64 -5.64
C VAL A 54 -0.13 11.90 -5.54
N PHE A 55 0.97 12.54 -5.91
CA PHE A 55 2.31 12.04 -5.67
C PHE A 55 2.90 12.70 -4.43
N ILE A 56 3.35 11.89 -3.47
CA ILE A 56 3.90 12.37 -2.19
C ILE A 56 5.32 11.85 -2.06
N ASP A 57 6.30 12.76 -2.06
CA ASP A 57 7.71 12.47 -1.80
C ASP A 57 8.02 12.74 -0.34
N PHE A 58 8.32 11.68 0.40
CA PHE A 58 8.91 11.74 1.72
C PHE A 58 10.43 11.69 1.56
N SER A 59 11.09 12.80 1.92
CA SER A 59 12.53 12.97 1.76
C SER A 59 13.16 13.67 2.98
N ALA A 60 14.47 13.51 3.13
CA ALA A 60 15.26 14.21 4.15
C ALA A 60 16.26 15.15 3.47
N VAL A 61 16.45 16.35 4.00
CA VAL A 61 17.29 17.39 3.36
C VAL A 61 18.75 16.98 3.14
N TRP A 62 19.28 16.07 3.96
CA TRP A 62 20.66 15.57 3.86
C TRP A 62 20.80 14.34 2.94
N CYS A 63 19.69 13.77 2.47
CA CYS A 63 19.67 12.52 1.72
C CYS A 63 20.12 12.73 0.26
N GLY A 64 21.29 12.18 -0.10
CA GLY A 64 21.85 12.28 -1.44
C GLY A 64 20.94 11.71 -2.55
N PRO A 65 20.39 10.48 -2.43
CA PRO A 65 19.43 9.96 -3.40
C PRO A 65 18.16 10.81 -3.55
N CYS A 66 17.69 11.41 -2.45
CA CYS A 66 16.56 12.34 -2.44
C CYS A 66 16.88 13.59 -3.27
N TRP A 67 18.07 14.17 -3.08
CA TRP A 67 18.51 15.33 -3.85
C TRP A 67 18.69 15.01 -5.33
N SER A 68 19.21 13.81 -5.64
CA SER A 68 19.30 13.34 -7.03
C SER A 68 17.92 13.21 -7.69
N TYR A 69 16.89 12.82 -6.94
CA TYR A 69 15.52 12.77 -7.47
C TYR A 69 14.94 14.16 -7.65
N HIS A 70 15.08 15.02 -6.65
CA HIS A 70 14.63 16.40 -6.69
C HIS A 70 15.21 17.16 -7.91
N THR A 71 16.51 17.04 -8.12
CA THR A 71 17.22 17.69 -9.23
C THR A 71 17.03 17.00 -10.59
N SER A 72 16.41 15.81 -10.64
CA SER A 72 15.95 15.21 -11.90
C SER A 72 14.76 15.94 -12.49
N HIS A 73 14.06 16.74 -11.67
CA HIS A 73 12.84 17.46 -12.01
C HIS A 73 11.62 16.59 -12.35
N ALA A 74 11.65 15.27 -12.13
CA ALA A 74 10.51 14.39 -12.43
C ALA A 74 9.20 14.84 -11.76
N LEU A 75 9.24 15.17 -10.45
CA LEU A 75 8.10 15.70 -9.70
C LEU A 75 7.68 17.11 -10.15
N LYS A 76 8.67 17.93 -10.51
CA LYS A 76 8.43 19.29 -11.01
C LYS A 76 7.71 19.23 -12.36
N ASP A 77 8.21 18.45 -13.29
CA ASP A 77 7.67 18.33 -14.64
C ASP A 77 6.24 17.80 -14.62
N VAL A 78 5.92 16.81 -13.77
CA VAL A 78 4.54 16.32 -13.67
C VAL A 78 3.62 17.38 -13.04
N TYR A 79 4.08 18.13 -12.04
CA TYR A 79 3.29 19.20 -11.44
C TYR A 79 3.05 20.37 -12.42
N GLU A 80 4.08 20.85 -13.11
CA GLU A 80 3.93 21.97 -14.05
C GLU A 80 2.96 21.61 -15.19
N ASN A 81 2.94 20.35 -15.64
CA ASN A 81 2.13 19.93 -16.79
C ASN A 81 0.76 19.35 -16.44
N HIS A 82 0.56 18.85 -15.22
CA HIS A 82 -0.65 18.12 -14.82
C HIS A 82 -1.25 18.60 -13.49
N GLY A 83 -0.56 19.54 -12.83
CA GLY A 83 -0.96 20.15 -11.56
C GLY A 83 -2.29 20.93 -11.63
N PRO A 84 -2.79 21.40 -10.48
CA PRO A 84 -4.07 22.12 -10.43
C PRO A 84 -4.03 23.46 -11.18
N LEU A 85 -5.01 23.70 -12.04
CA LEU A 85 -5.12 24.87 -12.91
C LEU A 85 -5.15 26.15 -12.08
N GLY A 86 -4.25 27.08 -12.42
CA GLY A 86 -4.14 28.38 -11.74
C GLY A 86 -3.24 28.38 -10.51
N HIS A 87 -2.66 27.23 -10.13
CA HIS A 87 -1.65 27.18 -9.07
C HIS A 87 -0.28 27.69 -9.58
N PRO A 88 0.58 28.20 -8.68
CA PRO A 88 1.91 28.71 -9.05
C PRO A 88 2.74 27.68 -9.81
N GLY A 89 3.36 28.08 -10.92
CA GLY A 89 4.20 27.18 -11.73
C GLY A 89 3.43 26.17 -12.61
N VAL A 90 2.11 26.07 -12.50
CA VAL A 90 1.30 25.18 -13.35
C VAL A 90 0.99 25.83 -14.70
N ASN A 91 1.19 25.08 -15.78
CA ASN A 91 0.90 25.51 -17.14
C ASN A 91 -0.60 25.70 -17.36
N ALA A 92 -0.98 26.73 -18.13
CA ALA A 92 -2.38 27.00 -18.45
C ALA A 92 -3.06 25.89 -19.28
N SER A 93 -2.27 25.00 -19.89
CA SER A 93 -2.73 23.82 -20.64
C SER A 93 -2.70 22.54 -19.79
N THR A 94 -2.61 22.64 -18.47
CA THR A 94 -2.58 21.49 -17.57
C THR A 94 -3.80 20.58 -17.75
N THR A 95 -3.61 19.28 -17.50
CA THR A 95 -4.70 18.30 -17.41
C THR A 95 -5.52 18.43 -16.12
N ASN A 96 -5.00 19.13 -15.10
CA ASN A 96 -5.71 19.41 -13.85
C ASN A 96 -6.20 18.13 -13.14
N ASP A 97 -5.35 17.12 -13.07
CA ASP A 97 -5.65 15.78 -12.56
C ASP A 97 -4.53 15.20 -11.67
N VAL A 98 -3.46 15.96 -11.42
CA VAL A 98 -2.34 15.57 -10.56
C VAL A 98 -2.10 16.60 -9.46
N MET A 99 -1.72 16.13 -8.27
CA MET A 99 -1.13 16.96 -7.22
C MET A 99 0.21 16.37 -6.79
N VAL A 100 1.14 17.23 -6.35
CA VAL A 100 2.47 16.81 -5.88
C VAL A 100 2.76 17.46 -4.53
N PHE A 101 3.32 16.69 -3.60
CA PHE A 101 3.84 17.18 -2.32
C PHE A 101 5.26 16.68 -2.10
N PHE A 102 6.13 17.56 -1.59
CA PHE A 102 7.34 17.15 -0.89
C PHE A 102 7.12 17.33 0.61
N ILE A 103 7.26 16.27 1.39
CA ILE A 103 7.25 16.28 2.84
C ILE A 103 8.67 16.02 3.34
N GLU A 104 9.26 17.02 4.01
CA GLU A 104 10.50 16.83 4.75
C GLU A 104 10.17 15.99 5.99
N GLY A 105 10.54 14.72 5.97
CA GLY A 105 10.07 13.75 6.97
C GLY A 105 11.03 13.50 8.14
N ASP A 106 12.15 14.21 8.21
CA ASP A 106 13.23 14.01 9.19
C ASP A 106 13.36 15.21 10.14
N GLU A 107 12.28 15.99 10.26
CA GLU A 107 12.10 17.09 11.20
C GLU A 107 13.16 18.21 11.09
N ASN A 108 13.81 18.35 9.93
CA ASN A 108 14.81 19.40 9.73
C ASN A 108 14.14 20.76 9.53
N SER A 109 14.79 21.80 10.05
CA SER A 109 14.25 23.17 10.02
C SER A 109 14.03 23.70 8.60
N GLU A 110 13.13 24.67 8.46
CA GLU A 110 12.91 25.39 7.20
C GLU A 110 14.20 26.03 6.64
N THR A 111 15.11 26.46 7.52
CA THR A 111 16.42 27.00 7.10
C THR A 111 17.25 25.97 6.31
N CYS A 112 17.13 24.70 6.66
CA CYS A 112 17.75 23.59 5.94
C CYS A 112 17.14 23.33 4.57
N LEU A 113 15.81 23.41 4.49
CA LEU A 113 15.09 23.35 3.21
C LEU A 113 15.55 24.49 2.29
N GLY A 114 15.78 25.68 2.84
CA GLY A 114 16.39 26.82 2.13
C GLY A 114 17.90 26.69 1.86
N GLY A 115 18.51 25.51 2.07
CA GLY A 115 19.88 25.22 1.66
C GLY A 115 20.97 25.62 2.64
N THR A 116 20.64 25.92 3.90
CA THR A 116 21.64 26.31 4.91
C THR A 116 21.60 25.41 6.15
N GLY A 117 22.76 24.88 6.55
CA GLY A 117 22.89 24.11 7.80
C GLY A 117 22.55 22.62 7.68
N CYS A 118 22.55 21.90 8.81
CA CYS A 118 22.17 20.49 9.00
C CYS A 118 22.67 19.43 8.00
N GLY A 119 23.66 19.77 7.17
CA GLY A 119 24.14 18.88 6.10
C GLY A 119 23.19 18.78 4.91
N THR A 120 22.32 19.77 4.70
CA THR A 120 21.43 19.82 3.53
C THR A 120 22.22 19.75 2.22
N GLN A 121 21.68 19.03 1.23
CA GLN A 121 22.31 18.84 -0.07
C GLN A 121 22.28 20.11 -0.94
N GLY A 122 21.29 20.98 -0.71
CA GLY A 122 21.11 22.21 -1.48
C GLY A 122 19.85 22.97 -1.08
N ASP A 123 19.49 23.97 -1.88
CA ASP A 123 18.23 24.70 -1.73
C ASP A 123 17.10 23.90 -2.39
N TRP A 124 16.19 23.38 -1.58
CA TRP A 124 15.04 22.58 -2.00
C TRP A 124 13.82 23.44 -2.34
N ILE A 125 13.84 24.73 -2.00
CA ILE A 125 12.70 25.64 -2.11
C ILE A 125 12.75 26.38 -3.46
N THR A 126 13.89 26.98 -3.78
CA THR A 126 13.99 27.83 -4.96
C THR A 126 13.79 27.03 -6.25
N GLY A 127 12.76 27.39 -7.02
CA GLY A 127 12.47 26.75 -8.30
C GLY A 127 11.61 25.48 -8.21
N THR A 128 11.14 25.13 -7.01
CA THR A 128 10.16 24.07 -6.76
C THR A 128 8.75 24.64 -6.80
N PRO A 129 7.92 24.25 -7.79
CA PRO A 129 6.59 24.86 -7.97
C PRO A 129 5.51 24.23 -7.09
N TYR A 130 5.71 23.01 -6.59
CA TYR A 130 4.74 22.29 -5.78
C TYR A 130 4.94 22.53 -4.28
N PRO A 131 3.91 22.33 -3.44
CA PRO A 131 4.01 22.54 -2.00
C PRO A 131 5.09 21.69 -1.32
N ILE A 132 5.78 22.33 -0.38
CA ILE A 132 6.77 21.73 0.50
C ILE A 132 6.23 21.79 1.92
N ILE A 133 6.17 20.65 2.59
CA ILE A 133 5.74 20.52 3.99
C ILE A 133 6.98 20.35 4.86
N CYS A 134 7.19 21.28 5.78
CA CYS A 134 8.22 21.19 6.81
C CYS A 134 7.61 20.55 8.07
N THR A 135 8.23 19.50 8.60
CA THR A 135 7.74 18.77 9.79
C THR A 135 8.47 19.16 11.09
N ASP A 136 9.42 20.10 11.03
CA ASP A 136 10.04 20.67 12.24
C ASP A 136 8.97 21.31 13.12
N ALA A 137 8.87 20.83 14.36
CA ALA A 137 7.93 21.34 15.36
C ALA A 137 8.13 22.83 15.68
N ASN A 138 9.31 23.39 15.41
CA ASN A 138 9.65 24.80 15.64
C ASN A 138 9.38 25.71 14.44
N SER A 139 8.95 25.16 13.30
CA SER A 139 8.69 25.92 12.07
C SER A 139 7.51 26.90 12.18
N GLY A 140 6.59 26.65 13.12
CA GLY A 140 5.36 27.43 13.28
C GLY A 140 4.21 27.00 12.35
N PHE A 141 4.42 26.05 11.44
CA PHE A 141 3.36 25.48 10.59
C PHE A 141 2.46 24.47 11.33
N GLY A 142 2.92 23.95 12.47
CA GLY A 142 2.14 23.01 13.29
C GLY A 142 2.01 21.60 12.71
N ASN A 143 2.81 21.25 11.71
CA ASN A 143 2.80 19.92 11.12
C ASN A 143 3.34 18.87 12.11
N PRO A 144 2.69 17.70 12.24
CA PRO A 144 3.15 16.67 13.15
C PRO A 144 4.33 15.88 12.56
N ALA A 145 5.43 15.78 13.32
CA ALA A 145 6.54 14.87 13.03
C ALA A 145 6.09 13.40 12.85
N SER A 146 5.00 13.00 13.51
CA SER A 146 4.46 11.66 13.40
C SER A 146 3.97 11.29 12.00
N ILE A 147 3.85 12.24 11.06
CA ILE A 147 3.42 11.96 9.68
C ILE A 147 4.29 10.87 9.02
N ALA A 148 5.61 10.89 9.23
CA ALA A 148 6.51 9.86 8.70
C ALA A 148 6.17 8.47 9.28
N SER A 149 5.87 8.38 10.58
CA SER A 149 5.46 7.12 11.21
C SER A 149 4.06 6.66 10.77
N THR A 150 3.12 7.59 10.58
CA THR A 150 1.76 7.30 10.09
C THR A 150 1.80 6.70 8.68
N TRP A 151 2.71 7.18 7.84
CA TRP A 151 2.95 6.68 6.48
C TRP A 151 3.96 5.53 6.40
N ALA A 152 4.35 4.99 7.56
CA ALA A 152 5.33 3.91 7.71
C ALA A 152 6.64 4.14 6.93
N ILE A 153 7.14 5.38 6.92
CA ILE A 153 8.37 5.72 6.22
C ILE A 153 9.56 5.13 6.97
N SER A 154 10.27 4.22 6.32
CA SER A 154 11.44 3.53 6.87
C SER A 154 12.76 3.90 6.19
N GLY A 155 12.70 4.75 5.17
CA GLY A 155 13.87 5.24 4.45
C GLY A 155 13.52 6.35 3.45
N TRP A 156 14.56 7.03 2.98
CA TRP A 156 14.44 8.20 2.11
C TRP A 156 15.22 7.98 0.79
N PRO A 157 14.67 8.39 -0.38
CA PRO A 157 13.30 8.88 -0.55
C PRO A 157 12.30 7.71 -0.48
N THR A 158 11.08 7.99 -0.03
CA THR A 158 9.92 7.11 -0.24
C THR A 158 8.87 7.93 -0.97
N VAL A 159 8.45 7.46 -2.15
CA VAL A 159 7.48 8.17 -2.99
C VAL A 159 6.25 7.30 -3.16
N TYR A 160 5.10 7.84 -2.76
CA TYR A 160 3.80 7.22 -2.96
C TYR A 160 3.02 7.89 -4.07
N GLN A 161 2.32 7.10 -4.86
CA GLN A 161 1.17 7.51 -5.66
C GLN A 161 -0.09 7.19 -4.87
N VAL A 162 -1.00 8.15 -4.72
CA VAL A 162 -2.33 7.98 -4.14
C VAL A 162 -3.35 8.22 -5.22
N CYS A 163 -4.23 7.26 -5.44
CA CYS A 163 -5.29 7.33 -6.44
C CYS A 163 -6.56 7.98 -5.87
N PRO A 164 -7.51 8.41 -6.74
CA PRO A 164 -8.80 8.96 -6.30
C PRO A 164 -9.62 7.99 -5.43
N ASP A 165 -9.41 6.68 -5.59
CA ASP A 165 -9.98 5.63 -4.75
C ASP A 165 -9.34 5.51 -3.35
N ARG A 166 -8.45 6.45 -3.01
CA ARG A 166 -7.65 6.53 -1.77
C ARG A 166 -6.65 5.41 -1.58
N THR A 167 -6.48 4.49 -2.53
CA THR A 167 -5.43 3.48 -2.46
C THR A 167 -4.07 4.08 -2.78
N LEU A 168 -3.02 3.51 -2.18
CA LEU A 168 -1.64 3.94 -2.40
C LEU A 168 -0.78 2.87 -3.08
N GLN A 169 0.23 3.32 -3.81
CA GLN A 169 1.34 2.48 -4.27
C GLN A 169 2.68 3.16 -4.00
N SER A 170 3.67 2.41 -3.49
CA SER A 170 5.06 2.85 -3.48
C SER A 170 5.64 2.70 -4.88
N ILE A 171 6.05 3.83 -5.47
CA ILE A 171 6.46 3.91 -6.88
C ILE A 171 7.97 4.10 -7.06
N GLY A 172 8.72 4.19 -5.97
CA GLY A 172 10.14 4.54 -5.99
C GLY A 172 10.40 5.88 -6.69
N GLN A 173 11.55 6.02 -7.33
CA GLN A 173 11.98 7.26 -7.98
C GLN A 173 11.60 7.31 -9.47
N ALA A 174 10.34 7.00 -9.77
CA ALA A 174 9.83 6.95 -11.15
C ALA A 174 10.03 8.29 -11.88
N GLN A 175 10.51 8.25 -13.13
CA GLN A 175 10.79 9.47 -13.90
C GLN A 175 9.58 9.95 -14.72
N SER A 176 8.71 9.02 -15.15
CA SER A 176 7.55 9.32 -16.00
C SER A 176 6.24 9.15 -15.21
N LEU A 177 6.05 9.99 -14.18
CA LEU A 177 4.95 9.83 -13.22
C LEU A 177 3.56 9.87 -13.86
N TYR A 178 3.34 10.72 -14.87
CA TYR A 178 2.01 10.83 -15.51
C TYR A 178 1.54 9.51 -16.15
N SER A 179 2.47 8.64 -16.59
CA SER A 179 2.08 7.34 -17.13
C SER A 179 1.43 6.42 -16.10
N LEU A 180 1.69 6.65 -14.81
CA LEU A 180 1.13 5.89 -13.69
C LEU A 180 -0.31 6.30 -13.37
N VAL A 181 -0.75 7.49 -13.78
CA VAL A 181 -2.13 7.99 -13.54
C VAL A 181 -3.16 7.05 -14.16
N ASN A 182 -2.84 6.43 -15.30
CA ASN A 182 -3.74 5.48 -15.97
C ASN A 182 -4.01 4.19 -15.16
N ALA A 183 -3.24 3.91 -14.11
CA ALA A 183 -3.48 2.80 -13.21
C ALA A 183 -4.53 3.13 -12.12
N CYS A 184 -4.86 4.40 -11.93
CA CYS A 184 -5.85 4.84 -10.95
C CYS A 184 -7.27 4.75 -11.53
N LEU A 185 -8.21 4.31 -10.69
CA LEU A 185 -9.63 4.38 -11.01
C LEU A 185 -10.17 5.81 -10.81
N PRO A 186 -11.19 6.22 -11.59
CA PRO A 186 -11.87 7.49 -11.38
C PRO A 186 -12.69 7.47 -10.07
N PRO A 187 -13.02 8.61 -9.46
CA PRO A 187 -13.85 8.65 -8.25
C PRO A 187 -15.17 7.86 -8.37
N PRO A 188 -15.69 7.32 -7.25
CA PRO A 188 -17.03 6.77 -7.15
C PRO A 188 -18.10 7.65 -7.82
N SER A 189 -18.95 7.05 -8.66
CA SER A 189 -20.02 7.77 -9.36
C SER A 189 -21.35 7.03 -9.41
N PHE A 190 -21.41 5.80 -8.90
CA PHE A 190 -22.60 4.96 -8.87
C PHE A 190 -23.10 4.77 -7.44
N ASN A 191 -24.37 4.41 -7.27
CA ASN A 191 -24.96 4.26 -5.94
C ASN A 191 -24.55 2.95 -5.27
N ASP A 192 -24.75 1.83 -5.96
CA ASP A 192 -24.47 0.48 -5.48
C ASP A 192 -23.41 -0.15 -6.40
N ASP A 193 -22.17 -0.13 -5.93
CA ASP A 193 -20.95 -0.53 -6.65
C ASP A 193 -19.94 -1.06 -5.63
N ALA A 194 -19.60 -2.35 -5.74
CA ALA A 194 -18.69 -3.01 -4.81
C ALA A 194 -17.47 -3.51 -5.56
N ARG A 195 -16.33 -2.90 -5.28
CA ARG A 195 -15.07 -3.31 -5.85
C ARG A 195 -14.43 -4.42 -5.02
N SER A 196 -13.84 -5.40 -5.69
CA SER A 196 -13.07 -6.46 -5.05
C SER A 196 -11.69 -6.63 -5.67
N PHE A 197 -10.69 -6.96 -4.85
CA PHE A 197 -9.32 -7.25 -5.28
C PHE A 197 -8.56 -8.06 -4.24
N MET A 198 -7.37 -8.54 -4.60
CA MET A 198 -6.52 -9.34 -3.71
C MET A 198 -5.24 -8.60 -3.36
N ASN A 199 -5.14 -8.11 -2.12
CA ASN A 199 -3.92 -7.45 -1.61
C ASN A 199 -2.95 -8.43 -0.91
N SER A 200 -3.48 -9.41 -0.18
CA SER A 200 -2.69 -10.19 0.79
C SER A 200 -3.26 -11.59 1.02
N SER A 201 -3.55 -12.34 -0.05
CA SER A 201 -3.92 -13.75 0.12
C SER A 201 -2.68 -14.64 0.12
N ALA A 202 -2.64 -15.59 1.07
CA ALA A 202 -1.72 -16.70 0.95
C ALA A 202 -2.13 -17.57 -0.24
N SER A 203 -1.26 -17.70 -1.25
CA SER A 203 -1.43 -18.71 -2.32
C SER A 203 -0.87 -20.09 -1.92
N SER A 204 -0.27 -20.16 -0.73
CA SER A 204 0.36 -21.36 -0.19
C SER A 204 -0.23 -21.74 1.17
N GLY A 205 -0.52 -23.02 1.34
CA GLY A 205 -1.08 -23.58 2.57
C GLY A 205 -0.58 -24.99 2.83
N CYS A 206 -0.92 -25.56 3.99
CA CYS A 206 -0.52 -26.93 4.33
C CYS A 206 -1.52 -27.97 3.79
N SER A 207 -2.79 -27.84 4.16
CA SER A 207 -3.88 -28.78 3.84
C SER A 207 -5.14 -28.12 3.30
N SER A 208 -5.24 -26.80 3.46
CA SER A 208 -6.33 -25.96 3.01
C SER A 208 -5.77 -24.58 2.69
N ILE A 209 -6.53 -23.82 1.90
CA ILE A 209 -6.28 -22.41 1.65
C ILE A 209 -7.43 -21.62 2.25
N GLU A 210 -7.13 -20.56 2.97
CA GLU A 210 -8.08 -19.55 3.44
C GLU A 210 -7.83 -18.28 2.63
N PRO A 211 -8.54 -18.08 1.52
CA PRO A 211 -8.32 -16.89 0.70
C PRO A 211 -8.69 -15.63 1.47
N VAL A 212 -7.89 -14.59 1.32
CA VAL A 212 -8.20 -13.25 1.82
C VAL A 212 -8.38 -12.33 0.63
N ILE A 213 -9.57 -11.76 0.50
CA ILE A 213 -9.87 -10.74 -0.49
C ILE A 213 -10.16 -9.43 0.21
N THR A 214 -10.04 -8.33 -0.51
CA THR A 214 -10.44 -7.02 -0.01
C THR A 214 -11.66 -6.54 -0.79
N ILE A 215 -12.65 -6.05 -0.06
CA ILE A 215 -13.84 -5.41 -0.62
C ILE A 215 -13.74 -3.91 -0.32
N GLN A 216 -14.01 -3.08 -1.30
CA GLN A 216 -14.13 -1.64 -1.18
C GLN A 216 -15.55 -1.22 -1.57
N ASN A 217 -16.16 -0.34 -0.79
CA ASN A 217 -17.37 0.33 -1.25
C ASN A 217 -16.99 1.38 -2.30
N TYR A 218 -17.25 1.09 -3.57
CA TYR A 218 -17.03 2.05 -4.67
C TYR A 218 -18.30 2.81 -5.03
N GLY A 219 -19.38 2.60 -4.26
CA GLY A 219 -20.66 3.26 -4.39
C GLY A 219 -20.84 4.47 -3.46
N LEU A 220 -21.89 5.23 -3.73
CA LEU A 220 -22.35 6.37 -2.93
C LEU A 220 -23.28 5.96 -1.79
N ASN A 221 -23.94 4.81 -1.89
CA ASN A 221 -24.68 4.23 -0.78
C ASN A 221 -23.71 3.48 0.14
N ASN A 222 -24.03 3.39 1.43
CA ASN A 222 -23.29 2.47 2.30
C ASN A 222 -23.45 1.04 1.80
N LEU A 223 -22.34 0.31 1.74
CA LEU A 223 -22.33 -1.10 1.38
C LEU A 223 -22.56 -1.93 2.64
N THR A 224 -23.67 -2.66 2.64
CA THR A 224 -24.11 -3.48 3.79
C THR A 224 -24.03 -4.97 3.53
N GLU A 225 -23.96 -5.40 2.27
CA GLU A 225 -23.77 -6.80 1.91
C GLU A 225 -23.24 -6.96 0.49
N VAL A 226 -22.56 -8.09 0.23
CA VAL A 226 -22.24 -8.57 -1.12
C VAL A 226 -22.47 -10.08 -1.21
N THR A 227 -22.56 -10.60 -2.43
CA THR A 227 -22.47 -12.03 -2.73
C THR A 227 -21.05 -12.37 -3.18
N ILE A 228 -20.46 -13.41 -2.58
CA ILE A 228 -19.14 -13.93 -2.93
C ILE A 228 -19.30 -15.33 -3.50
N ASP A 229 -18.87 -15.50 -4.75
CA ASP A 229 -18.87 -16.78 -5.46
C ASP A 229 -17.44 -17.30 -5.57
N VAL A 230 -17.25 -18.58 -5.22
CA VAL A 230 -15.95 -19.24 -5.24
C VAL A 230 -16.04 -20.48 -6.11
N SER A 231 -15.01 -20.76 -6.91
CA SER A 231 -14.90 -22.01 -7.66
C SER A 231 -13.49 -22.59 -7.64
N VAL A 232 -13.40 -23.92 -7.72
CA VAL A 232 -12.14 -24.67 -7.85
C VAL A 232 -12.14 -25.35 -9.20
N ASN A 233 -11.17 -25.02 -10.06
CA ASN A 233 -11.08 -25.53 -11.43
C ASN A 233 -12.40 -25.35 -12.24
N GLY A 234 -13.09 -24.23 -12.01
CA GLY A 234 -14.39 -23.92 -12.63
C GLY A 234 -15.59 -24.66 -12.03
N SER A 235 -15.40 -25.52 -11.02
CA SER A 235 -16.50 -26.14 -10.27
C SER A 235 -16.92 -25.21 -9.13
N PRO A 236 -18.16 -24.69 -9.12
CA PRO A 236 -18.59 -23.72 -8.12
C PRO A 236 -18.78 -24.36 -6.74
N LEU A 237 -18.40 -23.63 -5.70
CA LEU A 237 -18.78 -23.85 -4.31
C LEU A 237 -20.09 -23.10 -4.01
N PRO A 238 -20.76 -23.37 -2.87
CA PRO A 238 -21.92 -22.58 -2.47
C PRO A 238 -21.58 -21.09 -2.33
N SER A 239 -22.41 -20.24 -2.94
CA SER A 239 -22.31 -18.78 -2.79
C SER A 239 -22.44 -18.38 -1.33
N MET A 240 -21.67 -17.37 -0.94
CA MET A 240 -21.68 -16.80 0.40
C MET A 240 -22.30 -15.40 0.35
N LEU A 241 -23.29 -15.14 1.21
CA LEU A 241 -23.67 -13.77 1.54
C LEU A 241 -22.70 -13.25 2.60
N PHE A 242 -22.08 -12.12 2.34
CA PHE A 242 -21.18 -11.45 3.28
C PHE A 242 -21.80 -10.13 3.72
N ASP A 243 -22.38 -10.14 4.92
CA ASP A 243 -23.14 -9.04 5.55
C ASP A 243 -22.68 -8.75 7.00
N GLU A 244 -21.77 -9.55 7.55
CA GLU A 244 -21.15 -9.35 8.86
C GLU A 244 -19.70 -9.86 8.89
N TYR A 245 -18.92 -9.33 9.84
CA TYR A 245 -17.54 -9.78 10.06
C TYR A 245 -17.19 -9.80 11.55
N TRP A 246 -16.25 -10.66 11.93
CA TRP A 246 -15.71 -10.67 13.28
C TRP A 246 -14.73 -9.50 13.48
N ASP A 247 -15.00 -8.64 14.46
CA ASP A 247 -14.11 -7.54 14.86
C ASP A 247 -13.33 -7.92 16.13
N ASN A 248 -12.00 -7.93 16.05
CA ASN A 248 -11.15 -8.29 17.18
C ASN A 248 -11.10 -7.22 18.28
N ASN A 249 -11.41 -5.96 17.97
CA ASN A 249 -11.43 -4.88 18.94
C ASN A 249 -12.71 -4.91 19.77
N THR A 250 -13.86 -5.19 19.14
CA THR A 250 -15.15 -5.32 19.85
C THR A 250 -15.43 -6.76 20.32
N ASN A 251 -14.69 -7.74 19.79
CA ASN A 251 -14.79 -9.17 20.11
C ASN A 251 -16.21 -9.72 19.89
N GLN A 252 -16.84 -9.31 18.79
CA GLN A 252 -18.15 -9.75 18.34
C GLN A 252 -18.27 -9.64 16.80
N TYR A 253 -19.33 -10.23 16.24
CA TYR A 253 -19.69 -9.97 14.85
C TYR A 253 -20.33 -8.59 14.74
N GLU A 254 -19.86 -7.80 13.78
CA GLU A 254 -20.39 -6.49 13.43
C GLU A 254 -20.98 -6.57 12.02
N PRO A 255 -22.11 -5.88 11.76
CA PRO A 255 -22.65 -5.79 10.42
C PRO A 255 -21.65 -5.09 9.49
N LEU A 256 -21.59 -5.52 8.23
CA LEU A 256 -20.88 -4.80 7.20
C LEU A 256 -21.55 -3.43 7.02
N ASN A 257 -20.75 -2.38 7.10
CA ASN A 257 -21.22 -1.01 6.92
C ASN A 257 -20.04 -0.15 6.46
N LEU A 258 -19.73 -0.26 5.18
CA LEU A 258 -18.64 0.50 4.56
C LEU A 258 -19.22 1.79 3.98
N THR A 259 -18.72 2.94 4.43
CA THR A 259 -19.01 4.21 3.73
C THR A 259 -18.20 4.27 2.43
N SER A 260 -18.50 5.22 1.55
CA SER A 260 -17.81 5.32 0.27
C SER A 260 -16.29 5.33 0.42
N LEU A 261 -15.62 4.48 -0.36
CA LEU A 261 -14.19 4.19 -0.38
C LEU A 261 -13.62 3.45 0.83
N ASP A 262 -14.41 3.16 1.87
CA ASP A 262 -13.98 2.28 2.95
C ASP A 262 -13.73 0.86 2.44
N MET A 263 -12.75 0.20 3.05
CA MET A 263 -12.31 -1.14 2.68
C MET A 263 -12.39 -2.12 3.84
N LYS A 264 -12.66 -3.38 3.51
CA LYS A 264 -12.63 -4.50 4.45
C LYS A 264 -11.96 -5.72 3.85
N ASP A 265 -10.96 -6.24 4.56
CA ASP A 265 -10.43 -7.56 4.28
C ASP A 265 -11.41 -8.63 4.77
N VAL A 266 -11.70 -9.58 3.88
CA VAL A 266 -12.61 -10.69 4.08
C VAL A 266 -11.82 -11.98 4.01
N VAL A 267 -11.79 -12.69 5.14
CA VAL A 267 -11.24 -14.05 5.22
C VAL A 267 -12.35 -15.01 4.82
N LEU A 268 -12.16 -15.71 3.70
CA LEU A 268 -13.13 -16.70 3.22
C LEU A 268 -12.98 -18.02 3.97
N ASN A 269 -14.04 -18.83 3.93
CA ASN A 269 -14.02 -20.16 4.52
C ASN A 269 -12.86 -21.01 3.96
N PRO A 270 -12.23 -21.85 4.79
CA PRO A 270 -11.15 -22.72 4.33
C PRO A 270 -11.63 -23.62 3.21
N ILE A 271 -10.91 -23.62 2.10
CA ILE A 271 -11.14 -24.50 0.96
C ILE A 271 -10.25 -25.74 1.17
N THR A 272 -10.89 -26.91 1.26
CA THR A 272 -10.25 -28.21 1.49
C THR A 272 -10.20 -29.04 0.21
N ASP A 273 -9.58 -30.22 0.30
CA ASP A 273 -9.50 -31.20 -0.80
C ASP A 273 -8.79 -30.67 -2.07
N LEU A 274 -7.91 -29.69 -1.87
CA LEU A 274 -7.09 -29.10 -2.91
C LEU A 274 -5.87 -29.97 -3.23
N VAL A 275 -5.38 -29.86 -4.46
CA VAL A 275 -4.08 -30.37 -4.91
C VAL A 275 -3.25 -29.27 -5.59
N ASN A 276 -1.93 -29.42 -5.64
CA ASN A 276 -1.07 -28.44 -6.30
C ASN A 276 -1.46 -28.30 -7.78
N GLY A 277 -1.61 -27.05 -8.22
CA GLY A 277 -2.07 -26.73 -9.56
C GLY A 277 -3.58 -26.49 -9.68
N ASP A 278 -4.36 -26.73 -8.61
CA ASP A 278 -5.76 -26.29 -8.58
C ASP A 278 -5.84 -24.78 -8.71
N VAL A 279 -6.85 -24.31 -9.44
CA VAL A 279 -7.11 -22.88 -9.64
C VAL A 279 -8.33 -22.49 -8.84
N ILE A 280 -8.13 -21.62 -7.85
CA ILE A 280 -9.22 -20.97 -7.13
C ILE A 280 -9.59 -19.71 -7.90
N THR A 281 -10.88 -19.51 -8.13
CA THR A 281 -11.44 -18.28 -8.69
C THR A 281 -12.49 -17.72 -7.75
N ILE A 282 -12.43 -16.41 -7.49
CA ILE A 282 -13.35 -15.69 -6.60
C ILE A 282 -13.93 -14.51 -7.36
N ASP A 283 -15.24 -14.37 -7.28
CA ASP A 283 -16.01 -13.27 -7.86
C ASP A 283 -16.88 -12.62 -6.78
N VAL A 284 -17.02 -11.30 -6.84
CA VAL A 284 -17.83 -10.52 -5.90
C VAL A 284 -18.87 -9.76 -6.70
N SER A 285 -20.12 -9.91 -6.28
CA SER A 285 -21.26 -9.35 -6.99
C SER A 285 -22.37 -8.96 -6.02
N MET A 286 -23.44 -8.40 -6.59
CA MET A 286 -24.69 -8.11 -5.89
C MET A 286 -24.56 -7.18 -4.67
N PRO A 287 -23.93 -5.99 -4.79
CA PRO A 287 -23.90 -5.02 -3.69
C PRO A 287 -25.32 -4.67 -3.25
N ASN A 288 -25.58 -4.77 -1.94
CA ASN A 288 -26.88 -4.48 -1.33
C ASN A 288 -28.05 -5.27 -1.96
N ALA A 289 -27.80 -6.52 -2.40
CA ALA A 289 -28.72 -7.38 -3.14
C ALA A 289 -29.28 -6.76 -4.44
N THR A 290 -28.56 -5.80 -5.02
CA THR A 290 -28.89 -5.18 -6.30
C THR A 290 -27.84 -5.50 -7.35
N VAL A 291 -28.13 -5.23 -8.63
CA VAL A 291 -27.13 -5.42 -9.69
C VAL A 291 -26.01 -4.40 -9.49
N ASP A 292 -24.77 -4.89 -9.50
CA ASP A 292 -23.58 -4.03 -9.45
C ASP A 292 -23.60 -3.04 -10.63
N SER A 293 -23.48 -1.76 -10.32
CA SER A 293 -23.56 -0.69 -11.31
C SER A 293 -22.31 -0.61 -12.21
N ASP A 294 -21.15 -1.05 -11.71
CA ASP A 294 -19.90 -1.09 -12.47
C ASP A 294 -19.05 -2.33 -12.14
N PRO A 295 -19.50 -3.53 -12.56
CA PRO A 295 -18.77 -4.76 -12.27
C PRO A 295 -17.41 -4.86 -12.98
N LEU A 296 -17.05 -3.91 -13.84
CA LEU A 296 -15.77 -3.90 -14.56
C LEU A 296 -14.60 -3.48 -13.66
N ASN A 297 -14.89 -2.78 -12.56
CA ASN A 297 -13.87 -2.40 -11.58
C ASN A 297 -13.59 -3.54 -10.57
N ASN A 298 -14.41 -4.60 -10.56
CA ASN A 298 -14.27 -5.79 -9.73
C ASN A 298 -13.23 -6.72 -10.35
N GLN A 299 -12.21 -7.10 -9.58
CA GLN A 299 -11.24 -8.08 -10.03
C GLN A 299 -11.88 -9.48 -10.01
N LEU A 300 -11.87 -10.18 -11.15
CA LEU A 300 -12.01 -11.63 -11.15
C LEU A 300 -10.72 -12.23 -10.59
N ILE A 301 -10.72 -12.53 -9.30
CA ILE A 301 -9.55 -12.98 -8.57
C ILE A 301 -9.29 -14.44 -8.92
N SER A 302 -8.07 -14.76 -9.35
CA SER A 302 -7.67 -16.13 -9.65
C SER A 302 -6.22 -16.38 -9.28
N PHE A 303 -5.97 -17.51 -8.61
CA PHE A 303 -4.62 -17.91 -8.24
C PHE A 303 -4.48 -19.43 -8.21
N VAL A 304 -3.25 -19.89 -8.43
CA VAL A 304 -2.89 -21.31 -8.44
C VAL A 304 -2.50 -21.72 -7.02
N VAL A 305 -3.06 -22.83 -6.56
CA VAL A 305 -2.76 -23.41 -5.26
C VAL A 305 -1.38 -24.06 -5.29
N ASP A 306 -0.55 -23.69 -4.31
CA ASP A 306 0.70 -24.38 -3.99
C ASP A 306 0.67 -24.88 -2.54
N LEU A 307 0.28 -26.13 -2.35
CA LEU A 307 0.36 -26.75 -1.03
C LEU A 307 1.81 -27.09 -0.72
N GLY A 308 2.30 -26.54 0.38
CA GLY A 308 3.57 -26.94 0.96
C GLY A 308 3.43 -28.38 1.45
N PHE A 309 4.04 -29.33 0.75
CA PHE A 309 4.25 -30.65 1.32
C PHE A 309 5.05 -30.45 2.60
N ASN A 310 4.46 -30.78 3.76
CA ASN A 310 5.25 -31.09 4.94
C ASN A 310 6.37 -32.01 4.45
N ASN A 311 7.63 -31.70 4.76
CA ASN A 311 8.70 -32.69 4.66
C ASN A 311 8.22 -33.90 5.47
N ALA A 312 7.60 -34.86 4.78
CA ALA A 312 7.10 -36.07 5.37
C ALA A 312 8.31 -36.64 6.08
N TYR A 313 8.20 -36.72 7.40
CA TYR A 313 9.19 -37.29 8.29
C TYR A 313 9.72 -38.56 7.63
N TRP A 314 10.91 -38.49 7.05
CA TRP A 314 11.54 -39.64 6.40
C TRP A 314 12.07 -40.50 7.53
N ASP A 315 11.20 -41.34 8.11
CA ASP A 315 11.60 -42.43 9.02
C ASP A 315 12.17 -43.59 8.20
N GLY A 316 13.17 -43.26 7.37
CA GLY A 316 13.98 -44.23 6.66
C GLY A 316 15.35 -44.24 7.29
N ASP A 317 15.81 -45.42 7.73
CA ASP A 317 17.17 -45.59 8.23
C ASP A 317 18.18 -45.02 7.23
N LEU A 318 18.86 -43.94 7.63
CA LEU A 318 19.94 -43.35 6.85
C LEU A 318 21.16 -44.29 6.92
N SER A 319 21.23 -45.27 6.02
CA SER A 319 22.41 -46.14 5.93
C SER A 319 23.49 -45.49 5.06
N ILE A 320 24.61 -45.12 5.69
CA ILE A 320 25.82 -44.68 4.99
C ILE A 320 26.75 -45.89 4.87
N THR A 321 26.90 -46.43 3.66
CA THR A 321 27.92 -47.45 3.39
C THR A 321 29.23 -46.75 3.01
N VAL A 322 30.18 -46.69 3.94
CA VAL A 322 31.54 -46.23 3.65
C VAL A 322 32.38 -47.43 3.21
N SER A 323 32.70 -47.52 1.92
CA SER A 323 33.72 -48.45 1.44
C SER A 323 35.08 -47.74 1.44
N GLY A 324 35.89 -48.02 2.44
CA GLY A 324 37.30 -47.65 2.42
C GLY A 324 38.08 -48.66 1.60
N SER A 325 38.62 -48.24 0.45
CA SER A 325 39.71 -49.00 -0.17
C SER A 325 40.93 -48.88 0.72
N THR A 326 41.47 -50.00 1.19
CA THR A 326 42.83 -50.02 1.73
C THR A 326 43.78 -49.65 0.61
N ASN A 327 44.28 -48.42 0.62
CA ASN A 327 45.41 -48.05 -0.22
C ASN A 327 46.62 -48.85 0.26
N THR A 328 46.89 -49.98 -0.40
CA THR A 328 48.23 -50.55 -0.47
C THR A 328 49.04 -49.71 -1.44
N ASN A 329 49.90 -48.84 -0.90
CA ASN A 329 51.31 -48.65 -1.27
C ASN A 329 51.97 -47.69 -0.28
#